data_AF-A0A828SNH6-F1
#
_entry.id   AF-A0A828SNH6-F1
#
_cell.length_a   1.000
_cell.length_b   1.000
_cell.length_c   1.000
_cell.angle_alpha   90.00
_cell.angle_beta   90.00
_cell.angle_gamma   90.00
#
_symmetry.space_group_name_H-M   'P 1'
#
loop_
_entity.id
_entity.type
_entity.pdbx_description
1 polymer ?
#
loop_
_entity_poly.entity_id
_entity_poly.type
_entity_poly.pdbx_seq_one_letter_code
_entity_poly.pdbx_strand_id
1 'polypeptide(L)'
;MLEIVLGSALMYYFATEAFEIEKKPPGTVYYTETADSRNLSFHRNHIEPVTIKPAVEDQFRGIVRQAYDYSCGSAALTTLLNGYVGTSLTEQQTMSGLLQYGEYQRIIERRSFSLLDMKRFVTAIGLESGGYRGEFSDLVKLG
;
A
#
# COMPACT_ATOMS: atom_id res chain seq x y z
N MET A 1 -53.08 5.09 31.73
CA MET A 1 -52.54 5.74 30.50
C MET A 1 -51.05 5.98 30.61
N LEU A 2 -50.55 6.63 31.68
CA LEU A 2 -49.11 6.89 31.86
C LEU A 2 -48.23 5.62 31.90
N GLU A 3 -48.67 4.58 32.62
CA GLU A 3 -47.99 3.27 32.70
C GLU A 3 -47.74 2.62 31.33
N ILE A 4 -48.71 2.73 30.43
CA ILE A 4 -48.63 2.12 29.09
C ILE A 4 -47.64 2.90 28.21
N VAL A 5 -47.63 4.23 28.34
CA VAL A 5 -46.69 5.11 27.62
C VAL A 5 -45.26 4.90 28.13
N LEU A 6 -45.08 4.74 29.45
CA LEU A 6 -43.77 4.47 30.03
C LEU A 6 -43.24 3.10 29.59
N GLY A 7 -44.11 2.08 29.60
CA GLY A 7 -43.76 0.73 29.17
C GLY A 7 -43.43 0.64 27.69
N SER A 8 -44.18 1.33 26.82
CA SER A 8 -43.89 1.35 25.38
C SER A 8 -42.60 2.13 25.05
N ALA A 9 -42.32 3.22 25.77
CA ALA A 9 -41.07 3.97 25.64
C ALA A 9 -39.85 3.14 26.06
N LEU A 10 -39.96 2.39 27.16
CA LEU A 10 -38.92 1.47 27.63
C LEU A 10 -38.65 0.35 26.62
N MET A 11 -39.70 -0.29 26.10
CA MET A 11 -39.58 -1.33 25.08
C MET A 11 -38.98 -0.80 23.77
N TYR A 12 -39.35 0.41 23.35
CA TYR A 12 -38.77 1.05 22.18
C TYR A 12 -37.28 1.35 22.39
N TYR A 13 -36.91 1.89 23.56
CA TYR A 13 -35.52 2.17 23.91
C TYR A 13 -34.65 0.91 23.87
N PHE A 14 -35.12 -0.18 24.51
CA PHE A 14 -34.43 -1.46 24.44
C PHE A 14 -34.38 -2.04 23.03
N ALA A 15 -35.44 -1.92 22.22
CA ALA A 15 -35.42 -2.38 20.84
C ALA A 15 -34.41 -1.60 19.99
N THR A 16 -34.20 -0.30 20.25
CA THR A 16 -33.22 0.49 19.51
C THR A 16 -31.78 0.25 19.94
N GLU A 17 -31.54 -0.11 21.21
CA GLU A 17 -30.19 -0.33 21.73
C GLU A 17 -29.73 -1.80 21.68
N ALA A 18 -30.66 -2.76 21.74
CA ALA A 18 -30.31 -4.20 21.78
C ALA A 18 -29.82 -4.74 20.44
N PHE A 19 -30.09 -4.05 19.33
CA PHE A 19 -29.52 -4.40 18.03
C PHE A 19 -28.22 -3.61 17.81
N GLU A 20 -27.17 -4.01 18.52
CA GLU A 20 -25.80 -3.68 18.12
C GLU A 20 -25.55 -4.32 16.75
N ILE A 21 -25.68 -3.52 15.69
CA ILE A 21 -25.29 -3.93 14.35
C ILE A 21 -23.77 -4.03 14.37
N GLU A 22 -23.25 -5.26 14.33
CA GLU A 22 -21.82 -5.52 14.22
C GLU A 22 -21.24 -4.69 13.06
N LYS A 23 -20.26 -3.84 13.37
CA LYS A 23 -19.64 -2.96 12.38
C LYS A 23 -18.95 -3.83 11.33
N LYS A 24 -19.51 -3.85 10.12
CA LYS A 24 -18.95 -4.59 8.99
C LYS A 24 -17.53 -4.10 8.71
N PRO A 25 -16.57 -5.01 8.47
CA PRO A 25 -15.21 -4.60 8.15
C PRO A 25 -15.20 -3.79 6.84
N PRO A 26 -14.37 -2.75 6.74
CA PRO A 26 -14.24 -1.96 5.52
C PRO A 26 -13.77 -2.85 4.36
N GLY A 27 -14.32 -2.62 3.15
CA GLY A 27 -14.03 -3.44 1.96
C GLY A 27 -14.86 -4.72 1.83
N THR A 28 -15.89 -4.90 2.68
CA THR A 28 -16.83 -6.02 2.55
C THR A 28 -17.73 -5.85 1.33
N VAL A 29 -17.67 -6.80 0.40
CA VAL A 29 -18.56 -6.86 -0.77
C VAL A 29 -19.40 -8.13 -0.73
N TYR A 30 -20.71 -7.96 -0.91
CA TYR A 30 -21.65 -9.05 -1.11
C TYR A 30 -21.82 -9.23 -2.61
N TYR A 31 -21.27 -10.29 -3.19
CA TYR A 31 -21.44 -10.58 -4.61
C TYR A 31 -22.69 -11.46 -4.82
N THR A 32 -23.45 -11.16 -5.87
CA THR A 32 -24.57 -12.00 -6.31
C THR A 32 -24.10 -12.89 -7.44
N GLU A 33 -24.07 -14.21 -7.25
CA GLU A 33 -23.87 -15.12 -8.38
C GLU A 33 -25.16 -15.20 -9.21
N THR A 34 -25.05 -15.09 -10.53
CA THR A 34 -26.17 -15.44 -11.41
C THR A 34 -26.29 -16.96 -11.41
N ALA A 35 -27.46 -17.48 -10.99
CA ALA A 35 -27.72 -18.90 -10.95
C ALA A 35 -27.53 -19.52 -12.36
N ASP A 36 -26.45 -20.28 -12.55
CA ASP A 36 -26.25 -21.10 -13.75
C ASP A 36 -27.14 -22.33 -13.61
N SER A 37 -28.11 -22.51 -14.51
CA SER A 37 -29.05 -23.65 -14.47
C SER A 37 -28.37 -25.02 -14.63
N ARG A 38 -27.10 -25.05 -15.06
CA ARG A 38 -26.28 -26.26 -15.20
C ARG A 38 -25.55 -26.65 -13.92
N ASN A 39 -25.43 -25.73 -12.96
CA ASN A 39 -24.86 -25.99 -11.64
C ASN A 39 -25.94 -25.74 -10.59
N LEU A 40 -26.38 -26.82 -9.91
CA LEU A 40 -27.21 -26.69 -8.71
C LEU A 40 -26.38 -26.00 -7.62
N SER A 41 -26.37 -24.66 -7.60
CA SER A 41 -25.71 -23.89 -6.55
C SER A 41 -26.51 -24.05 -5.25
N PHE A 42 -25.96 -24.87 -4.35
CA PHE A 42 -26.56 -25.21 -3.05
C PHE A 42 -26.56 -24.06 -2.02
N HIS A 43 -26.03 -22.89 -2.36
CA HIS A 43 -25.91 -21.78 -1.41
C HIS A 43 -27.20 -20.97 -1.36
N ARG A 44 -28.26 -21.57 -0.81
CA ARG A 44 -29.57 -20.92 -0.79
C ARG A 44 -29.71 -19.83 0.27
N ASN A 45 -28.87 -19.69 1.30
CA ASN A 45 -29.16 -18.71 2.38
C ASN A 45 -27.99 -18.13 3.20
N HIS A 46 -26.72 -18.32 2.85
CA HIS A 46 -25.60 -17.60 3.51
C HIS A 46 -24.44 -17.46 2.52
N ILE A 47 -24.25 -16.25 1.99
CA ILE A 47 -23.06 -15.89 1.21
C ILE A 47 -22.08 -15.28 2.20
N GLU A 48 -20.90 -15.86 2.33
CA GLU A 48 -19.87 -15.29 3.17
C GLU A 48 -19.41 -13.94 2.58
N PRO A 49 -19.41 -12.86 3.35
CA PRO A 49 -18.87 -11.59 2.90
C PRO A 49 -17.40 -11.75 2.53
N VAL A 50 -17.01 -11.28 1.34
CA VAL A 50 -15.60 -11.25 0.94
C VAL A 50 -15.04 -9.87 1.21
N THR A 51 -13.88 -9.82 1.87
CA THR A 51 -13.12 -8.58 2.04
C THR A 51 -12.24 -8.36 0.81
N ILE A 52 -12.53 -7.31 0.05
CA ILE A 52 -11.76 -6.91 -1.12
C ILE A 52 -10.83 -5.77 -0.73
N LYS A 53 -9.56 -5.86 -1.14
CA LYS A 53 -8.61 -4.75 -1.05
C LYS A 53 -8.59 -3.99 -2.38
N PRO A 54 -8.45 -2.65 -2.37
CA PRO A 54 -8.24 -1.88 -3.58
C PRO A 54 -7.04 -2.42 -4.38
N ALA A 55 -7.18 -2.52 -5.70
CA ALA A 55 -6.10 -2.97 -6.59
C ALA A 55 -4.82 -2.13 -6.44
N VAL A 56 -4.98 -0.85 -6.06
CA VAL A 56 -3.88 0.07 -5.77
C VAL A 56 -3.02 -0.41 -4.59
N GLU A 57 -3.63 -0.96 -3.54
CA GLU A 57 -2.86 -1.49 -2.39
C GLU A 57 -2.01 -2.69 -2.81
N ASP A 58 -2.53 -3.55 -3.68
CA ASP A 58 -1.81 -4.69 -4.21
C ASP A 58 -0.68 -4.27 -5.16
N GLN A 59 -0.96 -3.26 -6.01
CA GLN A 59 0.02 -2.67 -6.92
C GLN A 59 1.25 -2.11 -6.19
N PHE A 60 1.04 -1.44 -5.06
CA PHE A 60 2.11 -0.83 -4.29
C PHE A 60 2.63 -1.71 -3.13
N ARG A 61 2.24 -2.99 -3.10
CA ARG A 61 2.69 -3.91 -2.04
C ARG A 61 4.20 -4.09 -2.10
N GLY A 62 4.88 -3.69 -1.03
CA GLY A 62 6.35 -3.85 -0.90
C GLY A 62 7.16 -2.82 -1.68
N ILE A 63 6.52 -1.78 -2.25
CA ILE A 63 7.21 -0.71 -2.96
C ILE A 63 6.82 0.66 -2.42
N VAL A 64 7.76 1.60 -2.45
CA VAL A 64 7.49 2.99 -2.07
C VAL A 64 6.89 3.71 -3.27
N ARG A 65 5.62 4.14 -3.13
CA ARG A 65 4.92 4.91 -4.16
C ARG A 65 5.55 6.30 -4.29
N GLN A 66 5.90 6.68 -5.52
CA GLN A 66 6.40 8.01 -5.83
C GLN A 66 5.32 9.08 -5.57
N ALA A 67 5.64 10.10 -4.76
CA ALA A 67 4.72 11.18 -4.43
C ALA A 67 5.13 12.56 -4.99
N TYR A 68 6.40 12.75 -5.38
CA TYR A 68 6.93 14.05 -5.80
C TYR A 68 7.34 14.07 -7.28
N ASP A 69 7.46 15.26 -7.87
CA ASP A 69 8.00 15.40 -9.22
C ASP A 69 9.50 15.06 -9.25
N TYR A 70 9.94 14.40 -10.32
CA TYR A 70 11.35 14.05 -10.56
C TYR A 70 11.99 13.15 -9.48
N SER A 71 11.18 12.43 -8.70
CA SER A 71 11.58 11.62 -7.54
C SER A 71 11.57 10.11 -7.80
N CYS A 72 11.38 9.67 -9.05
CA CYS A 72 11.39 8.25 -9.41
C CYS A 72 12.65 7.52 -8.91
N GLY A 73 13.81 8.19 -8.99
CA GLY A 73 15.08 7.67 -8.48
C GLY A 73 15.12 7.52 -6.95
N SER A 74 14.60 8.50 -6.21
CA SER A 74 14.53 8.42 -4.74
C SER A 74 13.52 7.37 -4.28
N ALA A 75 12.35 7.26 -4.91
CA ALA A 75 11.35 6.26 -4.57
C ALA A 75 11.86 4.83 -4.85
N ALA A 76 12.47 4.61 -6.02
CA ALA A 76 13.08 3.34 -6.36
C ALA A 76 14.21 2.96 -5.39
N LEU A 77 15.10 3.91 -5.07
CA LEU A 77 16.19 3.66 -4.13
C LEU A 77 15.67 3.38 -2.71
N THR A 78 14.67 4.13 -2.24
CA THR A 78 14.04 3.90 -0.93
C THR A 78 13.43 2.50 -0.84
N THR A 79 12.80 2.04 -1.93
CA THR A 79 12.24 0.68 -2.03
C THR A 79 13.34 -0.37 -1.85
N LEU A 80 14.47 -0.22 -2.55
CA LEU A 80 15.59 -1.15 -2.43
C LEU A 80 16.24 -1.11 -1.04
N LEU A 81 16.47 0.08 -0.48
CA LEU A 81 17.09 0.21 0.84
C LEU A 81 16.20 -0.38 1.94
N ASN A 82 14.90 -0.09 1.91
CA ASN A 82 13.98 -0.62 2.92
C ASN A 82 13.73 -2.13 2.73
N GLY A 83 13.61 -2.59 1.48
CA GLY A 83 13.30 -3.99 1.18
C GLY A 83 14.49 -4.93 1.30
N TYR A 84 15.66 -4.53 0.80
CA TYR A 84 16.85 -5.38 0.75
C TYR A 84 17.78 -5.17 1.95
N VAL A 85 18.01 -3.92 2.34
CA VAL A 85 18.94 -3.58 3.44
C VAL A 85 18.22 -3.54 4.80
N GLY A 86 16.89 -3.45 4.81
CA GLY A 86 16.10 -3.36 6.04
C GLY A 86 16.13 -1.98 6.69
N THR A 87 16.41 -0.92 5.92
CA THR A 87 16.32 0.45 6.43
C THR A 87 14.86 0.88 6.63
N SER A 88 14.65 2.00 7.32
CA SER A 88 13.33 2.61 7.52
C SER A 88 13.32 4.07 7.04
N LEU A 89 13.68 4.27 5.77
CA LEU A 89 13.75 5.60 5.15
C LEU A 89 12.43 5.96 4.45
N THR A 90 12.05 7.24 4.50
CA THR A 90 10.97 7.78 3.67
C THR A 90 11.51 8.27 2.32
N GLU A 91 10.65 8.36 1.30
CA GLU A 91 11.01 8.93 0.00
C GLU A 91 11.62 10.33 0.15
N GLN A 92 11.03 11.17 1.00
CA GLN A 92 11.50 12.53 1.25
C GLN A 92 12.89 12.54 1.90
N GLN A 93 13.17 11.65 2.87
CA GLN A 93 14.49 11.53 3.48
C GLN A 93 15.55 11.12 2.46
N THR A 94 15.24 10.11 1.62
CA THR A 94 16.13 9.67 0.55
C THR A 94 16.34 10.78 -0.47
N MET A 95 15.30 11.51 -0.86
CA MET A 95 15.37 12.64 -1.79
C MET A 95 16.25 13.76 -1.24
N SER A 96 16.07 14.15 0.03
CA SER A 96 16.94 15.12 0.70
C SER A 96 18.39 14.64 0.78
N GLY A 97 18.61 13.36 1.07
CA GLY A 97 19.94 12.75 1.05
C GLY A 97 20.60 12.83 -0.33
N LEU A 98 19.87 12.49 -1.38
CA LEU A 98 20.38 12.56 -2.75
C LEU A 98 20.72 14.01 -3.16
N LEU A 99 19.93 15.00 -2.74
CA LEU A 99 20.23 16.41 -2.97
C LEU A 99 21.45 16.89 -2.18
N GLN A 100 21.65 16.37 -0.96
CA GLN A 100 22.75 16.74 -0.08
C GLN A 100 24.09 16.14 -0.49
N TYR A 101 24.10 14.87 -0.90
CA TYR A 101 25.33 14.12 -1.22
C TYR A 101 25.59 13.99 -2.73
N GLY A 102 24.59 14.27 -3.55
CA GLY A 102 24.70 14.30 -5.01
C GLY A 102 25.18 15.64 -5.55
N GLU A 103 25.12 15.79 -6.88
CA GLU A 103 25.49 17.03 -7.56
C GLU A 103 24.29 17.97 -7.67
N TYR A 104 23.99 18.71 -6.61
CA TYR A 104 22.81 19.57 -6.50
C TYR A 104 22.51 20.39 -7.76
N GLN A 105 23.52 21.10 -8.29
CA GLN A 105 23.36 21.92 -9.48
C GLN A 105 22.95 21.09 -10.72
N ARG A 106 23.61 19.94 -10.94
CA ARG A 106 23.28 19.05 -12.05
C ARG A 106 21.94 18.33 -11.86
N ILE A 107 21.55 18.03 -10.62
CA ILE A 107 20.24 17.43 -10.32
C ILE A 107 19.12 18.40 -10.70
N ILE A 108 19.27 19.68 -10.35
CA ILE A 108 18.29 20.72 -10.70
C ILE A 108 18.22 20.94 -12.21
N GLU A 109 19.36 21.04 -12.88
CA GLU A 109 19.43 21.24 -14.33
C GLU A 109 18.78 20.07 -15.09
N ARG A 110 19.05 18.83 -14.66
CA ARG A 110 18.52 17.61 -15.28
C ARG A 110 17.12 17.25 -14.81
N ARG A 111 16.64 17.86 -13.73
CA ARG A 111 15.41 17.48 -13.01
C ARG A 111 15.32 15.97 -12.82
N SER A 112 16.41 15.35 -12.38
CA SER A 112 16.49 13.90 -12.18
C SER A 112 17.72 13.53 -11.35
N PHE A 113 17.62 12.40 -10.66
CA PHE A 113 18.74 11.80 -9.92
C PHE A 113 19.52 10.84 -10.81
N SER A 114 20.84 11.01 -10.87
CA SER A 114 21.70 10.08 -11.59
C SER A 114 22.10 8.89 -10.72
N LEU A 115 22.51 7.78 -11.36
CA LEU A 115 23.06 6.63 -10.64
C LEU A 115 24.29 6.99 -9.80
N LEU A 116 25.06 8.00 -10.21
CA LEU A 116 26.19 8.49 -9.44
C LEU A 116 25.74 9.21 -8.16
N ASP A 117 24.65 9.98 -8.21
CA ASP A 117 24.08 10.63 -7.03
C ASP A 117 23.58 9.57 -6.03
N MET A 118 22.93 8.52 -6.54
CA MET A 118 22.51 7.37 -5.73
C MET A 118 23.70 6.66 -5.08
N LYS A 119 24.75 6.38 -5.85
CA LYS A 119 25.97 5.76 -5.34
C LYS A 119 26.55 6.58 -4.18
N ARG A 120 26.71 7.91 -4.37
CA ARG A 120 27.26 8.82 -3.36
C ARG A 120 26.42 8.85 -2.09
N PHE A 121 25.10 8.93 -2.21
CA PHE A 121 24.21 8.87 -1.05
C PHE A 121 24.33 7.55 -0.30
N VAL A 122 24.28 6.41 -1.00
CA VAL A 122 24.40 5.08 -0.39
C VAL A 122 25.74 4.90 0.32
N THR A 123 26.84 5.37 -0.29
CA THR A 123 28.16 5.40 0.36
C THR A 123 28.16 6.29 1.60
N ALA A 124 27.51 7.46 1.55
CA ALA A 124 27.46 8.40 2.67
C ALA A 124 26.71 7.85 3.89
N ILE A 125 25.71 6.98 3.68
CA ILE A 125 24.99 6.28 4.76
C ILE A 125 25.71 4.99 5.23
N GLY A 126 26.94 4.76 4.76
CA GLY A 126 27.81 3.66 5.24
C GLY A 126 27.56 2.31 4.55
N LEU A 127 26.83 2.28 3.44
CA LEU A 127 26.55 1.07 2.68
C LEU A 127 27.50 0.94 1.49
N GLU A 128 27.88 -0.30 1.17
CA GLU A 128 28.66 -0.59 -0.02
C GLU A 128 27.81 -0.34 -1.28
N SER A 129 28.32 0.47 -2.20
CA SER A 129 27.62 0.82 -3.43
C SER A 129 28.52 0.68 -4.65
N GLY A 130 28.00 -0.01 -5.67
CA GLY A 130 28.67 -0.26 -6.94
C GLY A 130 27.83 0.20 -8.13
N GLY A 131 28.49 0.60 -9.20
CA GLY A 131 27.85 0.86 -10.49
C GLY A 131 28.20 -0.26 -11.44
N TYR A 132 27.19 -1.01 -11.90
CA TYR A 132 27.37 -2.15 -12.79
C TYR A 132 26.64 -1.92 -14.10
N ARG A 133 27.24 -2.39 -15.19
CA ARG A 133 26.56 -2.54 -16.47
C ARG A 133 26.15 -4.00 -16.58
N GLY A 134 24.88 -4.28 -16.27
CA GLY A 134 24.34 -5.63 -16.38
C GLY A 134 23.94 -5.96 -17.82
N GLU A 135 24.17 -7.21 -18.22
CA GLU A 135 23.59 -7.79 -19.43
C GLU A 135 22.40 -8.69 -19.08
N PHE A 136 21.58 -9.02 -20.07
CA PHE A 136 20.46 -9.95 -19.86
C PHE A 136 20.93 -11.32 -19.34
N SER A 137 22.11 -11.75 -19.77
CA SER A 137 22.76 -12.99 -19.31
C SER A 137 23.05 -12.99 -17.80
N ASP A 138 23.28 -11.83 -17.20
CA ASP A 138 23.51 -11.69 -15.75
C ASP A 138 22.21 -11.84 -14.97
N LEU A 139 21.09 -11.35 -15.52
CA LEU A 139 19.76 -11.52 -14.92
C LEU A 139 19.36 -12.99 -14.87
N VAL A 140 19.63 -13.75 -15.93
CA VAL A 140 19.32 -15.20 -15.98
C VAL A 140 20.12 -15.98 -14.93
N LYS A 141 21.33 -15.54 -14.56
CA LYS A 141 22.14 -16.21 -13.52
C LYS A 141 21.67 -15.94 -12.10
N LEU A 142 20.87 -14.89 -11.89
CA LEU A 142 20.39 -14.45 -10.57
C LEU A 142 19.02 -15.03 -10.19
N GLY A 143 18.32 -15.68 -11.14
CA GLY A 143 17.04 -16.36 -10.94
C GLY A 143 17.20 -17.88 -10.96
#